data_AF-A0A3D4H1E2-F1
#
_entry.id   AF-A0A3D4H1E2-F1
#
_cell.length_a   1.000
_cell.length_b   1.000
_cell.length_c   1.000
_cell.angle_alpha   90.00
_cell.angle_beta   90.00
_cell.angle_gamma   90.00
#
_symmetry.space_group_name_H-M   'P 1'
#
loop_
_entity.id
_entity.type
_entity.pdbx_description
1 polymer ?
#
loop_
_entity_poly.entity_id
_entity_poly.type
_entity_poly.pdbx_seq_one_letter_code
_entity_poly.pdbx_strand_id
1 'polypeptide(L)'
;PREGTVAYRDIPDTVSEEEKGFRLESMIARQISISAEINRTYIGRTLEVLVEGDSRKGGGQAVGKSDGFKTVVFPKEIAETNQLVQVRITGSTSHTLLGHLEGYPDQRGSERGPK
;
A
#
# COMPACT_ATOMS: atom_id res chain seq x y z
N PRO A 1 -20.15 -1.33 21.01
CA PRO A 1 -19.19 -1.96 21.96
C PRO A 1 -19.19 -3.49 21.81
N ARG A 2 -18.06 -4.18 22.05
CA ARG A 2 -18.01 -5.66 22.00
C ARG A 2 -18.52 -6.24 23.33
N GLU A 3 -19.39 -7.24 23.25
CA GLU A 3 -19.92 -7.95 24.43
C GLU A 3 -18.80 -8.46 25.35
N GLY A 4 -18.99 -8.33 26.66
CA GLY A 4 -18.03 -8.75 27.69
C GLY A 4 -16.92 -7.73 28.00
N THR A 5 -16.82 -6.62 27.26
CA THR A 5 -15.84 -5.55 27.55
C THR A 5 -16.34 -4.59 28.63
N VAL A 6 -15.42 -3.89 29.33
CA VAL A 6 -15.75 -2.79 30.25
C VAL A 6 -16.57 -1.71 29.53
N ALA A 7 -16.22 -1.42 28.27
CA ALA A 7 -16.97 -0.47 27.44
C ALA A 7 -18.42 -0.90 27.15
N TYR A 8 -18.72 -2.20 27.18
CA TYR A 8 -20.07 -2.71 27.03
C TYR A 8 -20.86 -2.69 28.34
N ARG A 9 -20.20 -2.93 29.49
CA ARG A 9 -20.86 -3.02 30.80
C ARG A 9 -21.03 -1.68 31.51
N ASP A 10 -19.97 -0.86 31.49
CA ASP A 10 -19.77 0.19 32.49
C ASP A 10 -19.69 1.60 31.86
N ILE A 11 -19.64 1.70 30.53
CA ILE A 11 -19.49 2.98 29.81
C ILE A 11 -20.75 3.26 28.98
N PRO A 12 -21.52 4.31 29.31
CA PRO A 12 -22.67 4.71 28.50
C PRO A 12 -22.26 5.13 27.09
N ASP A 13 -23.00 4.65 26.10
CA ASP A 13 -22.82 5.07 24.71
C ASP A 13 -23.51 6.42 24.49
N THR A 14 -22.72 7.47 24.30
CA THR A 14 -23.18 8.87 24.26
C THR A 14 -23.22 9.45 22.85
N VAL A 15 -22.94 8.64 21.83
CA VAL A 15 -22.83 9.09 20.43
C VAL A 15 -23.75 8.24 19.57
N SER A 16 -24.53 8.87 18.69
CA SER A 16 -25.40 8.16 17.75
C SER A 16 -24.58 7.35 16.73
N GLU A 17 -25.17 6.30 16.16
CA GLU A 17 -24.52 5.51 15.10
C GLU A 17 -24.22 6.36 13.85
N GLU A 18 -25.09 7.34 13.54
CA GLU A 18 -24.87 8.31 12.46
C GLU A 18 -23.60 9.14 12.69
N GLU A 19 -23.46 9.73 13.88
CA GLU A 19 -22.29 10.56 14.22
C GLU A 19 -21.01 9.71 14.27
N LYS A 20 -21.08 8.46 14.74
CA LYS A 20 -19.95 7.52 14.68
C LYS A 20 -19.53 7.24 13.24
N GLY A 21 -20.48 6.96 12.36
CA GLY A 21 -20.24 6.73 10.93
C GLY A 21 -19.55 7.94 10.29
N PHE A 22 -20.12 9.13 10.47
CA PHE A 22 -19.57 10.38 9.95
C PHE A 22 -18.12 10.64 10.41
N ARG A 23 -17.85 10.46 11.71
CA ARG A 23 -16.49 10.62 12.26
C ARG A 23 -15.52 9.59 11.70
N LEU A 24 -15.95 8.33 11.59
CA LEU A 24 -15.12 7.26 11.05
C LEU A 24 -14.74 7.55 9.60
N GLU A 25 -15.70 7.91 8.76
CA GLU A 25 -15.45 8.28 7.36
C GLU A 25 -14.50 9.47 7.24
N SER A 26 -14.72 10.51 8.05
CA SER A 26 -13.85 11.69 8.11
C SER A 26 -12.41 11.32 8.51
N MET A 27 -12.23 10.44 9.50
CA MET A 27 -10.92 9.95 9.91
C MET A 27 -10.26 9.10 8.82
N ILE A 28 -11.01 8.20 8.17
CA ILE A 28 -10.51 7.37 7.07
C ILE A 28 -10.02 8.27 5.93
N ALA A 29 -10.82 9.26 5.52
CA ALA A 29 -10.45 10.20 4.47
C ALA A 29 -9.16 10.96 4.79
N ARG A 30 -9.04 11.44 6.04
CA ARG A 30 -7.83 12.12 6.52
C ARG A 30 -6.62 11.18 6.51
N GLN A 31 -6.78 9.94 6.98
CA GLN A 31 -5.70 8.95 7.00
C GLN A 31 -5.24 8.56 5.59
N ILE A 32 -6.18 8.44 4.63
CA ILE A 32 -5.86 8.19 3.22
C ILE A 32 -5.01 9.31 2.65
N SER A 33 -5.37 10.57 2.92
CA SER A 33 -4.61 11.74 2.47
C SER A 33 -3.19 11.75 3.04
N ILE A 34 -3.03 11.58 4.35
CA ILE A 34 -1.72 11.50 5.01
C ILE A 34 -0.88 10.35 4.43
N SER A 35 -1.49 9.18 4.25
CA SER A 35 -0.78 8.01 3.73
C SER A 35 -0.32 8.21 2.30
N ALA A 36 -1.12 8.88 1.46
CA ALA A 36 -0.74 9.24 0.10
C ALA A 36 0.42 10.24 0.05
N GLU A 37 0.42 11.24 0.94
CA GLU A 37 1.53 12.19 1.07
C GLU A 37 2.82 11.48 1.48
N ILE A 38 2.78 10.68 2.55
CA ILE A 38 3.94 9.92 3.03
C ILE A 38 4.47 8.99 1.94
N ASN A 39 3.60 8.22 1.27
CA ASN A 39 4.03 7.29 0.23
C ASN A 39 4.65 8.01 -0.98
N ARG A 40 4.16 9.21 -1.34
CA ARG A 40 4.75 10.00 -2.42
C ARG A 40 6.21 10.36 -2.15
N THR A 41 6.61 10.53 -0.89
CA THR A 41 8.01 10.83 -0.53
C THR A 41 8.99 9.70 -0.84
N TYR A 42 8.49 8.48 -1.12
CA TYR A 42 9.31 7.34 -1.51
C TYR A 42 9.62 7.29 -3.00
N ILE A 43 8.90 8.05 -3.84
CA ILE A 43 9.16 8.08 -5.28
C ILE A 43 10.60 8.54 -5.52
N GLY A 44 11.34 7.79 -6.33
CA GLY A 44 12.75 8.02 -6.59
C GLY A 44 13.70 7.39 -5.57
N ARG A 45 13.21 6.73 -4.51
CA ARG A 45 14.03 5.93 -3.60
C ARG A 45 14.08 4.48 -4.07
N THR A 46 15.16 3.80 -3.71
CA THR A 46 15.29 2.36 -3.83
C THR A 46 15.04 1.75 -2.46
N LEU A 47 14.17 0.75 -2.40
CA LEU A 47 13.86 0.00 -1.18
C LEU A 47 14.26 -1.45 -1.35
N GLU A 48 14.79 -2.04 -0.28
CA GLU A 48 14.86 -3.48 -0.16
C GLU A 48 13.46 -4.03 0.13
N VAL A 49 13.04 -5.04 -0.63
CA VAL A 49 11.69 -5.59 -0.61
C VAL A 49 11.77 -7.11 -0.53
N LEU A 50 11.11 -7.68 0.47
CA LEU A 50 10.85 -9.11 0.56
C LEU A 50 9.70 -9.49 -0.37
N VAL A 51 9.97 -10.35 -1.35
CA VAL A 51 8.96 -10.87 -2.28
C VAL A 51 8.04 -11.86 -1.55
N GLU A 52 6.75 -11.54 -1.48
CA GLU A 52 5.73 -12.43 -0.89
C GLU A 52 5.10 -13.36 -1.93
N GLY A 53 5.14 -12.98 -3.21
CA GLY A 53 4.69 -13.81 -4.33
C GLY A 53 4.03 -13.02 -5.44
N ASP A 54 3.17 -13.68 -6.21
CA ASP A 54 2.43 -13.05 -7.29
C ASP A 54 1.36 -12.07 -6.75
N SER A 55 1.27 -10.91 -7.39
CA SER A 55 0.24 -9.92 -7.08
C SER A 55 -1.14 -10.50 -7.37
N ARG A 56 -2.10 -10.28 -6.46
CA ARG A 56 -3.51 -10.70 -6.61
C ARG A 56 -4.18 -10.15 -7.88
N LYS A 57 -3.68 -9.04 -8.42
CA LYS A 57 -4.19 -8.46 -9.66
C LYS A 57 -3.69 -9.17 -10.93
N GLY A 58 -2.78 -10.13 -10.79
CA GLY A 58 -2.19 -10.87 -11.91
C GLY A 58 -1.28 -10.02 -12.79
N GLY A 59 -1.09 -10.46 -14.05
CA GLY A 59 -0.37 -9.69 -15.07
C GLY A 59 1.15 -9.68 -14.92
N GLY A 60 1.74 -10.77 -14.40
CA GLY A 60 3.20 -10.89 -14.25
C GLY A 60 3.79 -9.88 -13.26
N GLN A 61 3.01 -9.45 -12.27
CA GLN A 61 3.47 -8.57 -11.19
C GLN A 61 3.73 -9.38 -9.93
N ALA A 62 4.80 -9.05 -9.21
CA ALA A 62 5.07 -9.50 -7.86
C ALA A 62 4.51 -8.49 -6.83
N VAL A 63 4.29 -8.98 -5.61
CA VAL A 63 4.01 -8.17 -4.42
C VAL A 63 5.00 -8.51 -3.33
N GLY A 64 5.41 -7.50 -2.58
CA GLY A 64 6.32 -7.67 -1.45
C GLY A 64 6.20 -6.59 -0.39
N LYS A 65 7.05 -6.72 0.64
CA LYS A 65 7.12 -5.82 1.80
C LYS A 65 8.50 -5.20 1.93
N SER A 66 8.53 -3.88 2.11
CA SER A 66 9.72 -3.20 2.62
C SER A 66 9.92 -3.46 4.12
N ASP A 67 11.06 -3.06 4.65
CA ASP A 67 11.39 -3.04 6.09
C ASP A 67 10.32 -2.34 6.96
N GLY A 68 9.73 -1.26 6.45
CA GLY A 68 8.62 -0.54 7.07
C GLY A 68 7.24 -1.15 6.80
N PHE A 69 7.17 -2.41 6.38
CA PHE A 69 5.96 -3.16 6.02
C PHE A 69 5.09 -2.52 4.92
N LYS A 70 5.63 -1.56 4.15
CA LYS A 70 4.90 -0.99 3.00
C LYS A 70 4.79 -2.03 1.90
N THR A 71 3.58 -2.18 1.38
CA THR A 71 3.31 -3.02 0.22
C THR A 71 3.90 -2.40 -1.03
N VAL A 72 4.74 -3.16 -1.73
CA VAL A 72 5.36 -2.77 -3.00
C VAL A 72 4.89 -3.73 -4.09
N VAL A 73 4.49 -3.19 -5.24
CA VAL A 73 4.09 -3.96 -6.43
C VAL A 73 4.98 -3.56 -7.59
N PHE A 74 5.51 -4.57 -8.29
CA PHE A 74 6.47 -4.38 -9.38
C PHE A 74 6.39 -5.58 -10.35
N PRO A 75 6.89 -5.46 -11.60
CA PRO A 75 7.05 -6.61 -12.49
C PRO A 75 7.84 -7.75 -11.84
N LYS A 76 7.34 -8.99 -11.93
CA LYS A 76 7.97 -10.14 -11.28
C LYS A 76 9.32 -10.47 -11.89
N GLU A 77 9.39 -10.53 -13.22
CA GLU A 77 10.62 -10.80 -13.99
C GLU A 77 11.38 -12.02 -13.44
N ILE A 78 12.54 -11.79 -12.81
CA ILE A 78 13.40 -12.82 -12.21
C ILE A 78 13.24 -12.98 -10.69
N ALA A 79 12.37 -12.18 -10.07
CA ALA A 79 12.20 -12.17 -8.62
C ALA A 79 11.35 -13.35 -8.14
N GLU A 80 11.92 -14.16 -7.26
CA GLU A 80 11.26 -15.31 -6.65
C GLU A 80 10.77 -15.01 -5.23
N THR A 81 9.72 -15.71 -4.81
CA THR A 81 9.19 -15.60 -3.43
C THR A 81 10.27 -15.92 -2.40
N ASN A 82 10.23 -15.22 -1.25
CA ASN A 82 11.21 -15.29 -0.16
C ASN A 82 12.60 -14.72 -0.50
N GLN A 83 12.74 -13.96 -1.59
CA GLN A 83 13.95 -13.19 -1.87
C GLN A 83 13.82 -11.74 -1.42
N LEU A 84 14.93 -11.16 -0.97
CA LEU A 84 15.08 -9.72 -0.82
C LEU A 84 15.61 -9.14 -2.13
N VAL A 85 14.89 -8.19 -2.70
CA VAL A 85 15.25 -7.52 -3.96
C VAL A 85 15.25 -6.01 -3.80
N GLN A 86 16.07 -5.32 -4.58
CA GLN A 86 16.09 -3.85 -4.62
C GLN A 86 15.07 -3.36 -5.64
N VAL A 87 14.10 -2.55 -5.19
CA VAL A 87 13.04 -2.00 -6.03
C VAL A 87 13.12 -0.48 -6.05
N ARG A 88 13.28 0.09 -7.24
CA ARG A 88 13.19 1.53 -7.47
C ARG A 88 11.72 1.95 -7.50
N ILE A 89 11.31 2.80 -6.57
CA ILE A 89 9.93 3.30 -6.50
C ILE A 89 9.71 4.39 -7.54
N THR A 90 8.72 4.19 -8.41
CA THR A 90 8.36 5.12 -9.50
C THR A 90 6.99 5.76 -9.31
N GLY A 91 6.16 5.20 -8.43
CA GLY A 91 4.83 5.74 -8.15
C GLY A 91 4.28 5.24 -6.82
N SER A 92 3.13 5.77 -6.44
CA SER A 92 2.46 5.36 -5.20
C SER A 92 0.96 5.67 -5.22
N THR A 93 0.21 4.89 -4.44
CA THR A 93 -1.14 5.21 -3.97
C THR A 93 -1.12 5.47 -2.45
N SER A 94 -2.27 5.70 -1.82
CA SER A 94 -2.38 5.76 -0.36
C SER A 94 -1.99 4.44 0.35
N HIS A 95 -1.99 3.31 -0.36
CA HIS A 95 -1.81 1.98 0.25
C HIS A 95 -0.67 1.16 -0.36
N THR A 96 -0.13 1.56 -1.51
CA THR A 96 0.81 0.73 -2.28
C THR A 96 1.88 1.60 -2.92
N LEU A 97 3.13 1.15 -2.86
CA LEU A 97 4.22 1.68 -3.68
C LEU A 97 4.32 0.89 -4.99
N LEU A 98 4.62 1.57 -6.07
CA LEU A 98 4.80 1.00 -7.40
C LEU A 98 6.25 1.21 -7.83
N GLY A 99 6.85 0.20 -8.46
CA GLY A 99 8.24 0.28 -8.86
C GLY A 99 8.66 -0.80 -9.86
N HIS A 100 9.97 -0.92 -10.05
CA HIS A 100 10.63 -1.95 -10.84
C HIS A 100 11.94 -2.38 -10.17
N LEU A 101 12.45 -3.55 -10.53
CA LEU A 101 13.71 -4.07 -10.01
C LEU A 101 14.87 -3.15 -10.41
N GLU A 102 15.76 -2.82 -9.47
CA GLU A 102 16.96 -2.06 -9.76
C GLU A 102 17.81 -2.81 -10.82
N GLY A 103 18.17 -2.15 -11.92
CA GLY A 103 18.87 -2.78 -13.06
C GLY A 103 17.96 -3.39 -14.13
N TYR A 104 16.65 -3.45 -13.91
CA TYR A 104 15.63 -3.84 -14.90
C TYR A 104 14.54 -2.75 -15.01
N PRO A 105 14.77 -1.70 -15.82
CA PRO A 105 13.82 -0.59 -15.95
C PRO A 105 12.47 -1.05 -16.53
N ASP A 106 11.37 -0.53 -15.96
CA ASP A 106 9.99 -0.84 -16.39
C ASP A 106 9.80 -0.58 -17.90
N GLN A 107 9.64 -1.65 -18.69
CA GLN A 107 9.52 -1.57 -20.14
C GLN A 107 8.13 -1.09 -20.61
N ARG A 108 7.20 -0.72 -19.70
CA ARG A 108 5.82 -0.31 -20.04
C ARG A 108 5.66 1.17 -20.44
N GLY A 109 6.76 1.90 -20.62
CA GLY A 109 6.74 3.33 -20.96
C GLY A 109 6.76 3.69 -22.46
N SER A 110 6.97 2.75 -23.40
CA SER A 110 7.24 3.09 -24.81
C SER A 110 6.02 3.11 -25.75
N GLU A 111 4.80 2.82 -25.29
CA GLU A 111 3.61 2.78 -26.16
C GLU A 111 2.40 3.51 -25.58
N ARG A 112 2.49 4.84 -25.46
CA ARG A 112 1.32 5.74 -25.57
C ARG A 112 1.71 7.02 -26.30
N GLY A 113 1.87 6.93 -27.62
CA GLY A 113 1.75 8.08 -28.51
C GLY A 113 0.28 8.52 -28.61
N PRO A 114 0.00 9.80 -28.91
CA PRO A 114 -1.35 10.34 -28.84
C PRO A 114 -2.25 9.70 -29.90
N LYS A 115 -3.49 9.40 -29.53
CA LYS A 115 -4.63 9.36 -30.45
C LYS A 115 -5.54 10.52 -30.12
#